data_AF-A0A8I0JGV3-F1
#
_entry.id   AF-A0A8I0JGV3-F1
#
_cell.length_a   1.000
_cell.length_b   1.000
_cell.length_c   1.000
_cell.angle_alpha   90.00
_cell.angle_beta   90.00
_cell.angle_gamma   90.00
#
_symmetry.space_group_name_H-M   'P 1'
#
loop_
_entity.id
_entity.type
_entity.pdbx_description
1 polymer ?
#
loop_
_entity_poly.entity_id
_entity_poly.type
_entity_poly.pdbx_seq_one_letter_code
_entity_poly.pdbx_strand_id
1 'polypeptide(L)'
;MRRFLVGGAVAVTMICWLGANSDDRAAVNETRVPSARIVVQEQNPVAGVSAQVSAATPQQGRFSAAVESADTEEVTTTVFVRGKRVALREGPGKKFPILDRYDAGRPVRLLSVDGEWSRVLDNLTRREGWIASHLLSSDKPRSEPKRDTPESAESSREDPIEVPRISDSVIVQRIIADSISGYSGSCPCPESRDRAGRRCGRRSAYSKPGGAAPICYSGDVSRAMIDAFRSRL
;
A
#
# COMPACT_ATOMS: atom_id res chain seq x y z
N MET A 1 -48.56 -56.75 39.34
CA MET A 1 -49.60 -57.29 38.45
C MET A 1 -50.74 -56.26 38.46
N ARG A 2 -51.22 -55.60 37.41
CA ARG A 2 -51.18 -55.74 35.96
C ARG A 2 -51.13 -54.34 35.33
N ARG A 3 -50.45 -54.25 34.19
CA ARG A 3 -50.30 -53.10 33.31
C ARG A 3 -51.61 -52.89 32.52
N PHE A 4 -52.05 -51.65 32.34
CA PHE A 4 -53.01 -51.29 31.30
C PHE A 4 -52.34 -50.37 30.28
N LEU A 5 -52.20 -50.92 29.07
CA LEU A 5 -51.82 -50.27 27.83
C LEU A 5 -53.08 -49.63 27.23
N VAL A 6 -53.05 -48.31 27.01
CA VAL A 6 -53.87 -47.60 26.02
C VAL A 6 -52.92 -46.51 25.49
N GLY A 7 -52.41 -46.51 24.25
CA GLY A 7 -53.05 -46.92 23.00
C GLY A 7 -53.63 -45.68 22.33
N GLY A 8 -52.78 -44.70 21.96
CA GLY A 8 -53.18 -43.47 21.29
C GLY A 8 -52.19 -43.12 20.18
N ALA A 9 -52.43 -43.69 19.00
CA ALA A 9 -51.76 -43.32 17.77
C ALA A 9 -52.36 -42.00 17.25
N VAL A 10 -51.55 -40.96 17.08
CA VAL A 10 -51.93 -39.79 16.28
C VAL A 10 -50.87 -39.58 15.21
N ALA A 11 -51.38 -39.59 13.99
CA ALA A 11 -50.69 -39.72 12.71
C ALA A 11 -49.59 -38.67 12.49
N VAL A 12 -48.44 -39.18 12.03
CA VAL A 12 -47.39 -38.42 11.35
C VAL A 12 -47.96 -37.97 10.00
N THR A 13 -48.27 -36.68 9.86
CA THR A 13 -48.59 -36.09 8.55
C THR A 13 -47.29 -35.75 7.84
N MET A 14 -46.76 -36.75 7.15
CA MET A 14 -45.71 -36.59 6.15
C MET A 14 -46.30 -35.85 4.93
N ILE A 15 -46.07 -34.54 4.86
CA ILE A 15 -46.38 -33.78 3.64
C ILE A 15 -45.16 -33.89 2.72
N CYS A 16 -45.12 -34.99 1.97
CA CYS A 16 -44.40 -35.08 0.70
C CYS A 16 -45.22 -34.33 -0.36
N TRP A 17 -44.70 -33.22 -0.87
CA TRP A 17 -45.04 -32.77 -2.22
C TRP A 17 -43.86 -33.07 -3.13
N LEU A 18 -44.05 -34.12 -3.92
CA LEU A 18 -43.37 -34.38 -5.18
C LEU A 18 -43.94 -33.46 -6.26
N GLY A 19 -43.07 -33.01 -7.17
CA GLY A 19 -43.42 -32.34 -8.42
C GLY A 19 -42.58 -31.07 -8.62
N ALA A 20 -41.86 -30.86 -9.70
CA ALA A 20 -41.66 -31.64 -10.91
C ALA A 20 -40.32 -31.19 -11.52
N ASN A 21 -39.67 -32.14 -12.18
CA ASN A 21 -38.51 -31.92 -13.03
C ASN A 21 -39.01 -31.36 -14.38
N SER A 22 -38.44 -30.25 -14.85
CA SER A 22 -38.50 -29.83 -16.25
C SER A 22 -37.21 -29.09 -16.62
N ASP A 23 -36.44 -29.74 -17.48
CA ASP A 23 -35.44 -29.14 -18.35
C ASP A 23 -36.02 -27.93 -19.10
N ASP A 24 -35.32 -26.80 -19.06
CA ASP A 24 -35.36 -25.83 -20.15
C ASP A 24 -33.96 -25.23 -20.33
N ARG A 25 -33.24 -25.82 -21.28
CA ARG A 25 -32.16 -25.16 -22.02
C ARG A 25 -32.77 -24.01 -22.82
N ALA A 26 -32.39 -22.78 -22.50
CA ALA A 26 -32.59 -21.66 -23.42
C ALA A 26 -31.36 -20.76 -23.47
N ALA A 27 -30.68 -20.86 -24.61
CA ALA A 27 -30.02 -19.80 -25.36
C ALA A 27 -29.05 -18.85 -24.63
N VAL A 28 -27.77 -19.10 -24.89
CA VAL A 28 -26.76 -18.06 -25.10
C VAL A 28 -27.34 -16.94 -25.97
N ASN A 29 -27.44 -15.72 -25.43
CA ASN A 29 -27.63 -14.52 -26.22
C ASN A 29 -26.43 -13.60 -26.05
N GLU A 30 -25.56 -13.71 -27.04
CA GLU A 30 -24.36 -12.92 -27.26
C GLU A 30 -24.79 -11.51 -27.70
N THR A 31 -24.87 -10.55 -26.77
CA THR A 31 -25.16 -9.16 -27.13
C THR A 31 -23.88 -8.35 -27.21
N ARG A 32 -23.35 -8.37 -28.43
CA ARG A 32 -22.44 -7.44 -29.12
C ARG A 32 -22.38 -6.03 -28.49
N VAL A 33 -21.17 -5.67 -28.04
CA VAL A 33 -20.76 -4.31 -27.65
C VAL A 33 -20.70 -3.41 -28.89
N PRO A 34 -21.36 -2.24 -28.94
CA PRO A 34 -21.09 -1.25 -29.97
C PRO A 34 -19.84 -0.43 -29.63
N SER A 35 -18.83 -0.58 -30.49
CA SER A 35 -17.61 0.21 -30.52
C SER A 35 -17.94 1.66 -30.92
N ALA A 36 -17.80 2.61 -30.00
CA ALA A 36 -17.85 4.03 -30.32
C ALA A 36 -16.62 4.41 -31.13
N ARG A 37 -16.83 4.77 -32.41
CA ARG A 37 -15.83 5.38 -33.29
C ARG A 37 -15.69 6.85 -32.88
N ILE A 38 -14.53 7.22 -32.35
CA ILE A 38 -14.12 8.61 -32.25
C ILE A 38 -13.76 9.09 -33.66
N VAL A 39 -14.53 10.04 -34.17
CA VAL A 39 -14.21 10.84 -35.35
C VAL A 39 -13.28 11.95 -34.90
N VAL A 40 -11.99 11.85 -35.21
CA VAL A 40 -11.08 13.01 -35.18
C VAL A 40 -10.99 13.53 -36.61
N GLN A 41 -11.51 14.74 -36.79
CA GLN A 41 -11.54 15.42 -38.06
C GLN A 41 -10.20 16.13 -38.29
N GLU A 42 -9.51 15.65 -39.32
CA GLU A 42 -8.37 16.26 -40.00
C GLU A 42 -8.77 17.62 -40.59
N GLN A 43 -8.06 18.68 -40.21
CA GLN A 43 -8.02 19.93 -40.98
C GLN A 43 -6.58 20.43 -41.02
N ASN A 44 -5.98 20.28 -42.19
CA ASN A 44 -4.69 20.85 -42.61
C ASN A 44 -4.99 21.96 -43.67
N PRO A 45 -4.00 22.63 -44.28
CA PRO A 45 -3.38 23.91 -43.89
C PRO A 45 -3.60 25.03 -44.94
N VAL A 46 -3.26 26.29 -44.63
CA VAL A 46 -2.91 27.30 -45.65
C VAL A 46 -1.82 28.26 -45.14
N ALA A 47 -0.75 28.39 -45.97
CA ALA A 47 0.21 29.49 -46.23
C ALA A 47 0.59 30.47 -45.10
N GLY A 48 1.85 30.80 -44.82
CA GLY A 48 3.02 30.92 -45.69
C GLY A 48 3.33 32.41 -45.94
N VAL A 49 4.30 32.99 -45.22
CA VAL A 49 5.02 34.23 -45.64
C VAL A 49 6.44 34.22 -45.05
N SER A 50 7.43 34.36 -45.95
CA SER A 50 8.86 34.58 -45.70
C SER A 50 9.16 36.01 -45.26
N ALA A 51 10.25 36.22 -44.49
CA ALA A 51 11.31 37.18 -44.83
C ALA A 51 12.43 37.22 -43.76
N GLN A 52 13.66 37.38 -44.24
CA GLN A 52 14.95 37.33 -43.56
C GLN A 52 15.48 38.75 -43.34
N VAL A 53 16.37 39.00 -42.35
CA VAL A 53 17.57 39.87 -42.51
C VAL A 53 18.66 39.51 -41.47
N SER A 54 19.90 39.50 -41.96
CA SER A 54 21.19 39.19 -41.32
C SER A 54 21.81 40.29 -40.45
N ALA A 55 22.75 39.85 -39.59
CA ALA A 55 24.08 40.42 -39.27
C ALA A 55 24.22 41.82 -38.60
N ALA A 56 24.89 41.85 -37.43
CA ALA A 56 26.20 42.50 -37.22
C ALA A 56 26.66 42.44 -35.74
N THR A 57 27.97 42.22 -35.56
CA THR A 57 28.80 42.11 -34.33
C THR A 57 29.51 43.48 -34.06
N PRO A 58 30.47 43.68 -33.12
CA PRO A 58 30.58 43.57 -31.64
C PRO A 58 30.85 44.93 -30.91
N GLN A 59 30.92 44.94 -29.56
CA GLN A 59 31.98 45.55 -28.68
C GLN A 59 31.43 45.78 -27.24
N GLN A 60 31.94 45.07 -26.22
CA GLN A 60 33.06 45.41 -25.32
C GLN A 60 32.79 46.50 -24.25
N GLY A 61 32.68 46.04 -23.00
CA GLY A 61 33.10 46.74 -21.77
C GLY A 61 33.35 45.65 -20.71
N ARG A 62 34.59 45.19 -20.48
CA ARG A 62 35.66 45.79 -19.65
C ARG A 62 35.19 46.28 -18.28
N PHE A 63 35.14 45.34 -17.33
CA PHE A 63 35.62 45.56 -15.97
C PHE A 63 36.50 44.37 -15.58
N SER A 64 37.82 44.59 -15.66
CA SER A 64 38.84 43.76 -15.00
C SER A 64 38.99 44.25 -13.56
N ALA A 65 38.72 43.36 -12.62
CA ALA A 65 39.44 43.16 -11.37
C ALA A 65 38.92 41.80 -10.85
N ALA A 66 39.57 40.67 -11.09
CA ALA A 66 40.84 40.27 -10.47
C ALA A 66 40.84 40.55 -8.96
N VAL A 67 40.12 39.70 -8.24
CA VAL A 67 40.44 39.19 -6.90
C VAL A 67 39.91 37.75 -6.96
N GLU A 68 40.71 36.79 -7.44
CA GLU A 68 41.71 36.11 -6.64
C GLU A 68 41.21 35.86 -5.22
N SER A 69 40.45 34.78 -5.05
CA SER A 69 40.36 34.04 -3.80
C SER A 69 39.86 32.65 -4.11
N ALA A 70 40.79 31.71 -3.99
CA ALA A 70 40.54 30.30 -3.78
C ALA A 70 39.86 29.55 -4.93
N ASP A 71 40.66 29.22 -5.94
CA ASP A 71 40.70 27.84 -6.43
C ASP A 71 41.19 26.94 -5.27
N THR A 72 40.39 26.86 -4.20
CA THR A 72 40.44 25.73 -3.29
C THR A 72 39.70 24.69 -4.09
N GLU A 73 40.43 23.71 -4.64
CA GLU A 73 39.83 22.50 -5.17
C GLU A 73 38.87 21.95 -4.12
N GLU A 74 37.60 22.32 -4.29
CA GLU A 74 36.56 22.10 -3.32
C GLU A 74 36.30 20.61 -3.35
N VAL A 75 36.70 19.92 -2.27
CA VAL A 75 36.55 18.47 -2.15
C VAL A 75 35.05 18.17 -2.10
N THR A 76 34.45 18.01 -3.28
CA THR A 76 33.01 17.83 -3.39
C THR A 76 32.68 16.38 -3.11
N THR A 77 32.44 16.08 -1.84
CA THR A 77 31.93 14.78 -1.44
C THR A 77 30.42 14.77 -1.63
N THR A 78 29.87 13.71 -2.23
CA THR A 78 28.41 13.53 -2.26
C THR A 78 27.94 13.08 -0.89
N VAL A 79 27.05 13.86 -0.28
CA VAL A 79 26.39 13.54 0.98
C VAL A 79 24.88 13.54 0.78
N PHE A 80 24.16 12.95 1.72
CA PHE A 80 22.73 12.72 1.64
C PHE A 80 22.00 13.41 2.78
N VAL A 81 20.88 14.06 2.45
CA VAL A 81 20.01 14.70 3.43
C VAL A 81 19.32 13.65 4.30
N ARG A 82 19.26 13.90 5.61
CA ARG A 82 18.58 13.07 6.62
C ARG A 82 17.31 13.76 7.09
N GLY A 83 16.19 13.04 7.08
CA GLY A 83 14.90 13.54 7.57
C GLY A 83 14.01 14.15 6.48
N LYS A 84 12.76 14.44 6.82
CA LYS A 84 11.75 14.94 5.88
C LYS A 84 11.71 16.46 5.89
N ARG A 85 11.58 17.09 4.70
CA ARG A 85 11.45 18.56 4.54
C ARG A 85 12.56 19.38 5.24
N VAL A 86 13.80 18.93 5.21
CA VAL A 86 14.97 19.66 5.71
C VAL A 86 15.14 20.96 4.93
N ALA A 87 15.39 22.07 5.62
CA ALA A 87 15.51 23.38 5.00
C ALA A 87 16.91 23.61 4.42
N LEU A 88 16.97 23.98 3.13
CA LEU A 88 18.13 24.64 2.52
C LEU A 88 17.99 26.14 2.74
N ARG A 89 19.00 26.79 3.31
CA ARG A 89 18.97 28.22 3.70
C ARG A 89 19.99 29.06 2.95
N GLU A 90 19.78 30.37 2.88
CA GLU A 90 20.75 31.30 2.26
C GLU A 90 22.04 31.45 3.05
N GLY A 91 22.02 31.22 4.37
CA GLY A 91 23.19 31.40 5.24
C GLY A 91 23.24 30.39 6.39
N PRO A 92 24.40 30.30 7.07
CA PRO A 92 24.61 29.39 8.19
C PRO A 92 23.86 29.90 9.44
N GLY A 93 22.60 29.50 9.59
CA GLY A 93 21.81 29.90 10.75
C GLY A 93 20.30 29.73 10.58
N LYS A 94 19.57 29.68 11.70
CA LYS A 94 18.10 29.57 11.69
C LYS A 94 17.38 30.87 11.30
N LYS A 95 18.08 32.01 11.35
CA LYS A 95 17.55 33.35 11.02
C LYS A 95 17.53 33.65 9.52
N PHE A 96 18.31 32.93 8.73
CA PHE A 96 18.36 33.11 7.28
C PHE A 96 17.12 32.51 6.61
N PRO A 97 16.64 33.11 5.50
CA PRO A 97 15.48 32.61 4.77
C PRO A 97 15.71 31.20 4.21
N ILE A 98 14.62 30.46 4.02
CA ILE A 98 14.62 29.12 3.46
C ILE A 98 14.48 29.24 1.95
N LEU A 99 15.47 28.74 1.21
CA LEU A 99 15.47 28.68 -0.25
C LEU A 99 14.64 27.51 -0.77
N ASP A 100 14.77 26.35 -0.13
CA ASP A 100 14.10 25.11 -0.56
C ASP A 100 13.96 24.11 0.59
N ARG A 101 13.23 23.01 0.37
CA ARG A 101 13.08 21.92 1.32
C ARG A 101 13.36 20.57 0.68
N TYR A 102 14.26 19.82 1.29
CA TYR A 102 14.72 18.52 0.80
C TYR A 102 14.25 17.37 1.67
N ASP A 103 13.90 16.27 1.02
CA ASP A 103 13.55 15.02 1.68
C ASP A 103 14.77 14.12 1.85
N ALA A 104 14.61 13.12 2.72
CA ALA A 104 15.66 12.18 3.06
C ALA A 104 16.18 11.46 1.80
N GLY A 105 17.49 11.28 1.73
CA GLY A 105 18.15 10.60 0.63
C GLY A 105 18.38 11.45 -0.61
N ARG A 106 17.97 12.72 -0.61
CA ARG A 106 18.38 13.66 -1.66
C ARG A 106 19.91 13.84 -1.63
N PRO A 107 20.62 13.54 -2.74
CA PRO A 107 22.06 13.73 -2.81
C PRO A 107 22.39 15.20 -3.04
N VAL A 108 23.36 15.72 -2.29
CA VAL A 108 23.91 17.06 -2.44
C VAL A 108 25.44 17.00 -2.39
N ARG A 109 26.12 17.90 -3.08
CA ARG A 109 27.58 18.02 -2.99
C ARG A 109 27.92 18.89 -1.78
N LEU A 110 28.72 18.37 -0.86
CA LEU A 110 29.27 19.13 0.25
C LEU A 110 30.38 20.03 -0.28
N LEU A 111 30.24 21.34 -0.09
CA LEU A 111 31.20 22.35 -0.53
C LEU A 111 32.11 22.74 0.64
N SER A 112 31.52 23.11 1.78
CA SER A 112 32.26 23.46 2.99
C SER A 112 31.46 23.18 4.26
N VAL A 113 32.15 23.18 5.41
CA VAL A 113 31.55 23.06 6.74
C VAL A 113 31.99 24.25 7.57
N ASP A 114 31.03 24.96 8.15
CA ASP A 114 31.22 26.09 9.07
C ASP A 114 30.41 25.81 10.35
N GLY A 115 31.10 25.23 11.34
CA GLY A 115 30.52 24.81 12.61
C GLY A 115 29.37 23.82 12.42
N GLU A 116 28.17 24.23 12.87
CA GLU A 116 26.95 23.42 12.80
C GLU A 116 26.28 23.40 11.41
N TRP A 117 26.86 24.12 10.43
CA TRP A 117 26.28 24.29 9.10
C TRP A 117 27.23 23.78 8.02
N SER A 118 26.64 23.19 7.00
CA SER A 118 27.31 22.68 5.82
C SER A 118 26.77 23.41 4.60
N ARG A 119 27.67 24.01 3.84
CA ARG A 119 27.37 24.62 2.54
C ARG A 119 27.30 23.50 1.51
N VAL A 120 26.19 23.42 0.80
CA VAL A 120 25.89 22.34 -0.13
C VAL A 120 25.40 22.88 -1.47
N LEU A 121 25.70 22.14 -2.53
CA LEU A 121 25.20 22.38 -3.89
C LEU A 121 24.31 21.22 -4.32
N ASP A 122 23.08 21.53 -4.68
CA ASP A 122 22.17 20.57 -5.31
C ASP A 122 22.55 20.39 -6.78
N ASN A 123 22.86 19.15 -7.17
CA ASN A 123 23.25 18.83 -8.55
C ASN A 123 22.09 19.01 -9.55
N LEU A 124 20.85 18.81 -9.13
CA LEU A 124 19.67 18.89 -10.01
C LEU A 124 19.25 20.34 -10.24
N THR A 125 19.12 21.11 -9.15
CA THR A 125 18.65 22.51 -9.23
C THR A 125 19.78 23.51 -9.43
N ARG A 126 21.04 23.07 -9.34
CA ARG A 126 22.25 23.92 -9.33
C ARG A 126 22.20 25.03 -8.27
N ARG A 127 21.34 24.86 -7.26
CA ARG A 127 21.15 25.80 -6.18
C ARG A 127 22.10 25.46 -5.05
N GLU A 128 22.71 26.52 -4.53
CA GLU A 128 23.61 26.46 -3.40
C GLU A 128 22.94 27.02 -2.15
N GLY A 129 23.30 26.49 -0.98
CA GLY A 129 22.84 27.01 0.30
C GLY A 129 23.38 26.22 1.47
N TRP A 130 22.80 26.44 2.64
CA TRP A 130 23.27 25.91 3.92
C TRP A 130 22.25 24.96 4.54
N ILE A 131 22.74 23.80 4.99
CA ILE A 131 21.99 22.79 5.72
C ILE A 131 22.73 22.51 7.03
N ALA A 132 22.02 22.24 8.12
CA ALA A 132 22.67 21.85 9.38
C ALA A 132 23.46 20.54 9.19
N SER A 133 24.71 20.49 9.63
CA SER A 133 25.63 19.37 9.38
C SER A 133 25.09 18.04 9.92
N HIS A 134 24.40 18.06 11.08
CA HIS A 134 23.77 16.88 11.68
C HIS A 134 22.61 16.29 10.85
N LEU A 135 22.11 17.01 9.84
CA LEU A 135 21.09 16.56 8.90
C LEU A 135 21.71 16.03 7.59
N LEU A 136 23.03 15.88 7.52
CA LEU A 136 23.72 15.28 6.39
C LEU A 136 24.38 13.96 6.81
N SER A 137 24.52 13.04 5.85
CA SER A 137 25.15 11.74 6.03
C SER A 137 25.95 11.38 4.80
N SER A 138 27.18 10.88 4.97
CA SER A 138 27.94 10.30 3.85
C SER A 138 27.34 8.98 3.37
N ASP A 139 26.72 8.23 4.28
CA ASP A 139 25.94 7.06 3.93
C ASP A 139 24.62 7.52 3.30
N LYS A 140 24.35 7.01 2.09
CA LYS A 140 23.00 7.10 1.51
C LYS A 140 22.06 6.52 2.56
N PRO A 141 21.08 7.28 3.08
CA PRO A 141 20.05 6.67 3.88
C PRO A 141 19.42 5.64 2.96
N ARG A 142 19.73 4.36 3.23
CA ARG A 142 18.97 3.24 2.72
C ARG A 142 17.55 3.66 3.02
N SER A 143 16.73 3.78 1.98
CA SER A 143 15.31 4.01 2.14
C SER A 143 14.77 2.78 2.86
N GLU A 144 14.95 2.77 4.17
CA GLU A 144 14.45 1.74 5.04
C GLU A 144 12.97 2.06 5.23
N PRO A 145 12.06 1.21 4.75
CA PRO A 145 10.80 1.12 5.43
C PRO A 145 11.16 0.69 6.86
N LYS A 146 10.85 1.57 7.82
CA LYS A 146 10.79 1.34 9.26
C LYS A 146 10.91 -0.15 9.64
N ARG A 147 12.11 -0.61 10.02
CA ARG A 147 12.31 -1.81 10.84
C ARG A 147 12.75 -1.25 12.20
N ASP A 148 11.86 -1.10 13.17
CA ASP A 148 11.54 -2.19 14.09
C ASP A 148 10.22 -2.91 13.78
N THR A 149 10.29 -3.88 12.86
CA THR A 149 9.61 -5.17 12.99
C THR A 149 10.39 -6.11 12.08
N PRO A 150 11.04 -7.15 12.60
CA PRO A 150 11.73 -8.14 11.79
C PRO A 150 10.68 -9.11 11.22
N GLU A 151 9.84 -8.68 10.26
CA GLU A 151 8.82 -9.61 9.71
C GLU A 151 8.26 -9.22 8.33
N SER A 152 9.09 -8.67 7.42
CA SER A 152 8.66 -8.53 6.02
C SER A 152 9.82 -8.33 5.05
N ALA A 153 10.85 -9.17 5.15
CA ALA A 153 11.83 -9.31 4.08
C ALA A 153 12.28 -10.76 3.84
N GLU A 154 11.84 -11.69 4.69
CA GLU A 154 12.09 -13.13 4.56
C GLU A 154 10.85 -13.85 3.99
N SER A 155 10.22 -13.30 2.96
CA SER A 155 9.10 -13.96 2.27
C SER A 155 9.30 -13.87 0.77
N SER A 156 10.40 -14.44 0.29
CA SER A 156 10.57 -14.78 -1.13
C SER A 156 11.76 -15.70 -1.41
N ARG A 157 12.72 -15.93 -0.50
CA ARG A 157 13.86 -16.81 -0.80
C ARG A 157 14.23 -17.66 0.41
N GLU A 158 13.95 -18.96 0.23
CA GLU A 158 14.38 -20.12 1.01
C GLU A 158 13.75 -20.33 2.39
N ASP A 159 12.67 -21.14 2.40
CA ASP A 159 12.35 -21.97 3.56
C ASP A 159 12.59 -23.45 3.17
N PRO A 160 13.55 -24.14 3.80
CA PRO A 160 13.77 -25.58 3.61
C PRO A 160 12.52 -26.38 4.00
N ILE A 161 12.11 -27.25 3.08
CA ILE A 161 10.97 -28.16 3.20
C ILE A 161 11.26 -29.18 4.31
N GLU A 162 10.51 -29.18 5.42
CA GLU A 162 10.04 -30.42 6.07
C GLU A 162 8.94 -30.24 7.14
N VAL A 163 7.69 -29.99 6.72
CA VAL A 163 6.41 -30.56 7.25
C VAL A 163 5.26 -30.05 6.36
N PRO A 164 4.09 -30.75 6.27
CA PRO A 164 3.15 -30.61 5.14
C PRO A 164 2.69 -29.18 4.84
N ARG A 165 3.15 -28.67 3.69
CA ARG A 165 2.59 -27.78 2.64
C ARG A 165 1.52 -26.72 2.92
N ILE A 166 0.86 -26.67 4.07
CA ILE A 166 -0.21 -25.71 4.35
C ILE A 166 0.35 -24.55 5.18
N SER A 167 0.27 -23.33 4.63
CA SER A 167 0.70 -22.11 5.30
C SER A 167 -0.22 -21.75 6.48
N ASP A 168 0.32 -21.01 7.45
CA ASP A 168 -0.44 -20.49 8.60
C ASP A 168 -1.70 -19.72 8.16
N SER A 169 -1.59 -18.92 7.10
CA SER A 169 -2.72 -18.17 6.55
C SER A 169 -3.86 -19.07 6.10
N VAL A 170 -3.56 -20.20 5.43
CA VAL A 170 -4.58 -21.14 4.97
C VAL A 170 -5.20 -21.86 6.16
N ILE A 171 -4.41 -22.21 7.18
CA ILE A 171 -4.91 -22.82 8.42
C ILE A 171 -5.86 -21.84 9.14
N VAL A 172 -5.47 -20.57 9.28
CA VAL A 172 -6.30 -19.52 9.89
C VAL A 172 -7.62 -19.37 9.15
N GLN A 173 -7.59 -19.29 7.81
CA GLN A 173 -8.81 -19.20 7.01
C GLN A 173 -9.69 -20.44 7.18
N ARG A 174 -9.09 -21.63 7.28
CA ARG A 174 -9.83 -22.86 7.48
C ARG A 174 -10.51 -22.91 8.85
N ILE A 175 -9.79 -22.53 9.92
CA ILE A 175 -10.34 -22.47 11.28
C ILE A 175 -11.53 -21.49 11.34
N ILE A 176 -11.39 -20.30 10.75
CA ILE A 176 -12.48 -19.31 10.69
C ILE A 176 -13.68 -19.87 9.91
N ALA A 177 -13.44 -20.46 8.74
CA ALA A 177 -14.50 -21.05 7.91
C ALA A 177 -15.24 -22.19 8.62
N ASP A 178 -14.51 -23.08 9.31
CA ASP A 178 -15.10 -24.18 10.08
C ASP A 178 -15.92 -23.63 11.26
N SER A 179 -15.44 -22.59 11.95
CA SER A 179 -16.19 -21.93 13.03
C SER A 179 -17.48 -21.24 12.52
N ILE A 180 -17.43 -20.60 11.35
CA ILE A 180 -18.59 -19.92 10.76
C ILE A 180 -19.61 -20.96 10.26
N SER A 181 -19.15 -22.01 9.59
CA SER A 181 -20.04 -23.05 9.03
C SER A 181 -20.65 -23.96 10.10
N GLY A 182 -19.97 -24.16 11.23
CA GLY A 182 -20.52 -24.86 12.39
C GLY A 182 -21.59 -24.07 13.15
N TYR A 183 -21.78 -22.78 12.85
CA TYR A 183 -22.78 -21.96 13.52
C TYR A 183 -24.15 -22.10 12.86
N SER A 184 -25.16 -22.48 13.66
CA SER A 184 -26.52 -22.78 13.19
C SER A 184 -27.38 -21.55 12.86
N GLY A 185 -26.93 -20.34 13.19
CA GLY A 185 -27.68 -19.10 13.02
C GLY A 185 -27.26 -18.28 11.79
N SER A 186 -28.14 -17.36 11.37
CA SER A 186 -27.89 -16.52 10.18
C SER A 186 -26.83 -15.43 10.37
N CYS A 187 -26.44 -15.14 11.61
CA CYS A 187 -25.51 -14.05 11.95
C CYS A 187 -24.40 -14.51 12.90
N PRO A 188 -23.43 -15.33 12.43
CA PRO A 188 -22.26 -15.69 13.22
C PRO A 188 -21.36 -14.48 13.47
N CYS A 189 -20.98 -13.76 12.40
CA CYS A 189 -19.98 -12.70 12.44
C CYS A 189 -20.54 -11.32 12.06
N PRO A 190 -19.86 -10.22 12.43
CA PRO A 190 -20.32 -8.86 12.13
C PRO A 190 -20.46 -8.58 10.62
N GLU A 191 -19.55 -9.13 9.83
CA GLU A 191 -19.54 -8.97 8.37
C GLU A 191 -20.49 -9.93 7.63
N SER A 192 -21.05 -10.93 8.32
CA SER A 192 -22.04 -11.83 7.74
C SER A 192 -23.30 -11.09 7.33
N ARG A 193 -24.09 -11.69 6.44
CA ARG A 193 -25.39 -11.17 5.99
C ARG A 193 -26.51 -12.12 6.39
N ASP A 194 -27.64 -11.56 6.80
CA ASP A 194 -28.84 -12.34 7.07
C ASP A 194 -29.53 -12.81 5.77
N ARG A 195 -30.55 -13.66 5.88
CA ARG A 195 -31.33 -14.15 4.72
C ARG A 195 -31.98 -13.04 3.89
N ALA A 196 -32.19 -11.85 4.47
CA ALA A 196 -32.69 -10.67 3.78
C ALA A 196 -31.55 -9.80 3.19
N GLY A 197 -30.30 -10.27 3.25
CA GLY A 197 -29.13 -9.60 2.71
C GLY A 197 -28.55 -8.48 3.58
N ARG A 198 -29.09 -8.22 4.77
CA ARG A 198 -28.61 -7.13 5.65
C ARG A 198 -27.37 -7.57 6.42
N ARG A 199 -26.41 -6.67 6.61
CA ARG A 199 -25.24 -6.94 7.45
C ARG A 199 -25.67 -7.24 8.89
N CYS A 200 -24.99 -8.19 9.52
CA CYS A 200 -25.28 -8.61 10.88
C CYS A 200 -24.79 -7.57 11.89
N GLY A 201 -23.56 -7.07 11.75
CA GLY A 201 -22.97 -6.06 12.62
C GLY A 201 -23.11 -6.43 14.10
N ARG A 202 -23.66 -5.52 14.90
CA ARG A 202 -23.96 -5.72 16.33
C ARG A 202 -24.96 -6.83 16.64
N ARG A 203 -25.72 -7.32 15.64
CA ARG A 203 -26.66 -8.45 15.81
C ARG A 203 -25.96 -9.81 15.75
N SER A 204 -24.69 -9.84 15.34
CA SER A 204 -23.89 -11.07 15.25
C SER A 204 -23.69 -11.73 16.60
N ALA A 205 -23.47 -13.05 16.58
CA ALA A 205 -23.16 -13.83 17.77
C ALA A 205 -21.85 -13.32 18.42
N TYR A 206 -20.83 -13.07 17.60
CA TYR A 206 -19.55 -12.48 18.02
C TYR A 206 -19.69 -11.14 18.76
N SER A 207 -20.62 -10.27 18.36
CA SER A 207 -20.80 -8.96 19.00
C SER A 207 -21.75 -8.94 20.20
N LYS A 208 -22.54 -10.00 20.44
CA LYS A 208 -23.58 -10.01 21.47
C LYS A 208 -23.04 -10.50 22.81
N PRO A 209 -23.41 -9.87 23.95
CA PRO A 209 -23.05 -10.38 25.26
C PRO A 209 -23.82 -11.66 25.59
N GLY A 210 -23.12 -12.66 26.14
CA GLY A 210 -23.73 -13.89 26.67
C GLY A 210 -24.20 -14.92 25.64
N GLY A 211 -23.78 -14.80 24.38
CA GLY A 211 -24.09 -15.75 23.31
C GLY A 211 -22.90 -16.65 22.91
N ALA A 212 -23.12 -17.49 21.89
CA ALA A 212 -22.03 -18.21 21.21
C ALA A 212 -21.05 -17.21 20.57
N ALA A 213 -19.75 -17.48 20.64
CA ALA A 213 -18.70 -16.62 20.12
C ALA A 213 -17.91 -17.37 19.02
N PRO A 214 -18.41 -17.41 17.77
CA PRO A 214 -17.65 -17.99 16.66
C PRO A 214 -16.38 -17.17 16.41
N ILE A 215 -15.34 -17.82 15.90
CA ILE A 215 -14.12 -17.16 15.43
C ILE A 215 -14.44 -16.42 14.13
N CYS A 216 -14.23 -15.10 14.10
CA CYS A 216 -14.62 -14.27 12.98
C CYS A 216 -13.44 -13.58 12.29
N TYR A 217 -12.33 -13.41 13.00
CA TYR A 217 -11.16 -12.70 12.51
C TYR A 217 -9.88 -13.51 12.70
N SER A 218 -8.85 -13.19 11.92
CA SER A 218 -7.54 -13.82 12.06
C SER A 218 -6.92 -13.62 13.44
N GLY A 219 -7.16 -12.46 14.07
CA GLY A 219 -6.69 -12.18 15.43
C GLY A 219 -7.33 -13.04 16.51
N ASP A 220 -8.48 -13.66 16.23
CA ASP A 220 -9.14 -14.58 17.15
C ASP A 220 -8.51 -15.99 17.10
N VAL A 221 -7.68 -16.27 16.09
CA VAL A 221 -7.02 -17.57 15.92
C VAL A 221 -5.66 -17.54 16.64
N SER A 222 -5.55 -18.31 17.71
CA SER A 222 -4.32 -18.41 18.49
C SER A 222 -3.35 -19.41 17.86
N ARG A 223 -2.06 -19.28 18.18
CA ARG A 223 -1.03 -20.22 17.71
C ARG A 223 -1.34 -21.66 18.11
N ALA A 224 -1.89 -21.88 19.30
CA ALA A 224 -2.32 -23.19 19.77
C ALA A 224 -3.42 -23.80 18.89
N MET A 225 -4.35 -22.99 18.33
CA MET A 225 -5.35 -23.50 17.39
C MET A 225 -4.71 -23.95 16.07
N ILE A 226 -3.73 -23.19 15.58
CA ILE A 226 -2.98 -23.50 14.36
C ILE A 226 -2.18 -24.80 14.56
N ASP A 227 -1.48 -24.94 15.67
CA ASP A 227 -0.67 -26.12 15.97
C ASP A 227 -1.56 -27.36 16.20
N ALA A 228 -2.71 -27.19 16.85
CA ALA A 228 -3.71 -28.24 16.98
C ALA A 228 -4.25 -28.68 15.60
N PHE A 229 -4.47 -27.75 14.67
CA PHE A 229 -4.87 -28.09 13.30
C PHE A 229 -3.78 -28.91 12.60
N ARG A 230 -2.51 -28.48 12.69
CA ARG A 230 -1.37 -29.22 12.13
C ARG A 230 -1.24 -30.63 12.67
N SER A 231 -1.49 -30.84 13.97
CA SER A 231 -1.39 -32.16 14.59
C SER A 231 -2.43 -33.18 14.11
N ARG A 232 -3.45 -32.73 13.37
CA ARG A 232 -4.53 -33.58 12.81
C ARG A 232 -4.34 -33.90 11.33
N LEU A 233 -3.33 -33.30 10.68
CA LEU A 233 -2.95 -33.57 9.30
C LEU A 233 -2.11 -34.85 9.23
#